data_AF-A0A929GWV0-F1
#
_entry.id   AF-A0A929GWV0-F1
#
_cell.length_a   1.000
_cell.length_b   1.000
_cell.length_c   1.000
_cell.angle_alpha   90.00
_cell.angle_beta   90.00
_cell.angle_gamma   90.00
#
_symmetry.space_group_name_H-M   'P 1'
#
loop_
_entity.id
_entity.type
_entity.pdbx_description
1 polymer ?
#
loop_
_entity_poly.entity_id
_entity_poly.type
_entity_poly.pdbx_seq_one_letter_code
_entity_poly.pdbx_strand_id
1 'polypeptide(L)' 'MYEKLVVIALGGNAIKQSAEKGTTEEQFGNVDRTAREIARICKAGYLQVLTHGNGPQAGA' A
#
# COMPACT_ATOMS: atom_id res chain seq x y z
N MET A 1 23.54 5.01 -1.55
CA MET A 1 23.32 4.94 -0.09
C MET A 1 21.95 5.54 0.17
N TYR A 2 21.08 4.86 0.90
CA TYR A 2 19.79 5.45 1.29
C TYR A 2 20.02 6.57 2.30
N GLU A 3 19.27 7.67 2.20
CA GLU A 3 19.44 8.82 3.09
C GLU A 3 18.94 8.52 4.51
N LYS A 4 17.74 7.96 4.63
CA LYS A 4 17.07 7.63 5.90
C LYS A 4 16.12 6.44 5.75
N LEU A 5 15.87 5.73 6.85
CA LEU A 5 14.81 4.72 6.95
C LEU A 5 13.46 5.39 7.18
N VAL A 6 12.44 4.96 6.43
CA VAL A 6 11.04 5.34 6.64
C VAL A 6 10.18 4.09 6.80
N VAL A 7 9.32 4.09 7.82
CA VAL A 7 8.31 3.06 8.04
C VAL A 7 6.98 3.59 7.55
N ILE A 8 6.33 2.89 6.63
CA ILE A 8 5.07 3.28 6.00
C ILE A 8 4.01 2.26 6.39
N ALA A 9 3.04 2.70 7.19
CA ALA A 9 1.88 1.89 7.58
C ALA A 9 0.68 2.24 6.68
N LEU A 10 0.30 1.31 5.81
CA LEU A 10 -0.83 1.45 4.90
C LEU A 10 -2.14 1.07 5.58
N GLY A 11 -3.16 1.90 5.38
CA GLY A 11 -4.55 1.57 5.75
C GLY A 11 -5.15 0.51 4.82
N GLY A 12 -6.28 -0.08 5.21
CA GLY A 12 -6.98 -1.08 4.39
C GLY A 12 -7.44 -0.55 3.03
N ASN A 13 -7.66 0.77 2.92
CA ASN A 13 -7.99 1.48 1.67
C ASN A 13 -6.85 1.49 0.64
N ALA A 14 -5.62 1.15 1.03
CA ALA A 14 -4.53 0.93 0.08
C ALA A 14 -4.73 -0.33 -0.76
N ILE A 15 -5.61 -1.24 -0.30
CA ILE A 15 -5.87 -2.55 -0.91
C ILE A 15 -7.33 -2.66 -1.34
N LYS A 16 -8.30 -2.17 -0.56
CA LYS A 16 -9.73 -2.24 -0.88
C LYS A 16 -10.47 -0.99 -0.37
N GLN A 17 -11.21 -0.32 -1.25
CA GLN A 17 -12.10 0.77 -0.85
C GLN A 17 -13.37 0.24 -0.17
N SER A 18 -14.00 1.08 0.66
CA SER A 18 -15.21 0.70 1.40
C SER A 18 -16.37 0.29 0.49
N ALA A 19 -16.55 0.98 -0.64
CA ALA A 19 -17.63 0.74 -1.60
C ALA A 19 -17.35 -0.39 -2.62
N GLU A 20 -16.13 -0.90 -2.68
CA GLU A 20 -15.75 -1.96 -3.62
C GLU A 20 -16.20 -3.33 -3.13
N LYS A 21 -16.45 -4.26 -4.07
CA LYS A 21 -16.81 -5.65 -3.75
C LYS A 21 -15.62 -6.42 -3.19
N GLY A 22 -14.39 -5.96 -3.48
CA GLY A 22 -13.15 -6.59 -3.06
C GLY A 22 -12.70 -7.67 -4.04
N THR A 23 -13.02 -7.57 -5.33
CA THR A 23 -12.49 -8.53 -6.32
C THR A 23 -10.97 -8.40 -6.43
N THR A 24 -10.31 -9.45 -6.93
CA THR A 24 -8.86 -9.43 -7.16
C THR A 24 -8.46 -8.26 -8.05
N GLU A 25 -9.24 -7.95 -9.08
CA GLU A 25 -8.98 -6.85 -10.02
C GLU A 25 -9.09 -5.48 -9.34
N GLU A 26 -10.13 -5.26 -8.54
CA GLU A 26 -10.29 -4.02 -7.75
C GLU A 26 -9.12 -3.84 -6.80
N GLN A 27 -8.76 -4.90 -6.08
CA GLN A 27 -7.65 -4.87 -5.13
C GLN A 27 -6.31 -4.64 -5.83
N PHE A 28 -6.06 -5.29 -6.96
CA PHE A 28 -4.86 -5.08 -7.74
C PHE A 28 -4.75 -3.64 -8.24
N GLY A 29 -5.86 -3.04 -8.68
CA GLY A 29 -5.91 -1.63 -9.07
C GLY A 29 -5.61 -0.67 -7.92
N ASN A 30 -6.10 -0.95 -6.71
CA ASN A 30 -5.74 -0.18 -5.51
C ASN A 30 -4.25 -0.30 -5.17
N VAL A 31 -3.70 -1.51 -5.21
CA VAL A 31 -2.30 -1.76 -4.90
C VAL A 31 -1.38 -1.10 -5.94
N ASP A 32 -1.73 -1.12 -7.24
CA ASP A 32 -0.95 -0.41 -8.28
C ASP A 32 -0.90 1.10 -7.99
N ARG A 33 -2.03 1.72 -7.65
CA ARG A 33 -2.07 3.14 -7.26
C ARG A 33 -1.20 3.42 -6.04
N THR A 34 -1.30 2.60 -5.00
CA THR A 34 -0.48 2.72 -3.78
C THR A 34 1.01 2.55 -4.10
N ALA A 35 1.38 1.59 -4.94
CA ALA A 35 2.75 1.32 -5.35
C ALA A 35 3.38 2.49 -6.10
N ARG A 36 2.61 3.22 -6.93
CA ARG A 36 3.08 4.44 -7.61
C ARG A 36 3.48 5.54 -6.62
N GLU A 37 2.74 5.70 -5.53
CA GLU A 37 3.09 6.65 -4.47
C GLU A 37 4.35 6.22 -3.72
N ILE A 38 4.47 4.93 -3.37
CA ILE A 38 5.68 4.38 -2.75
C ILE A 38 6.90 4.53 -3.66
N ALA A 39 6.73 4.36 -4.97
CA ALA A 39 7.81 4.53 -5.94
C ALA A 39 8.38 5.97 -5.95
N ARG A 40 7.55 6.99 -5.63
CA ARG A 40 8.05 8.38 -5.46
C ARG A 40 8.95 8.50 -4.24
N ILE A 41 8.60 7.83 -3.13
CA ILE A 41 9.41 7.79 -1.91
C ILE A 41 10.72 7.03 -2.16
N CYS A 42 10.68 5.95 -2.95
CA CYS A 42 11.88 5.23 -3.38
C CYS A 42 12.82 6.12 -4.22
N LYS A 43 12.27 6.86 -5.19
CA LYS A 43 13.05 7.81 -6.00
C LYS A 43 13.66 8.95 -5.18
N ALA A 44 13.05 9.30 -4.05
CA ALA A 44 13.58 10.30 -3.12
C ALA A 44 14.71 9.76 -2.22
N GLY A 45 15.16 8.51 -2.40
CA GLY A 45 16.38 7.98 -1.76
C GLY A 45 16.18 7.40 -0.36
N TYR A 46 14.95 7.20 0.08
CA TYR A 46 14.67 6.56 1.37
C TYR A 46 14.85 5.04 1.30
N LEU A 47 15.16 4.41 2.43
CA LEU A 47 14.98 2.97 2.63
C LEU A 47 13.60 2.76 3.25
N GLN A 48 12.76 1.91 2.67
CA GLN A 48 11.38 1.73 3.15
C GLN A 48 11.20 0.42 3.91
N VAL A 49 10.39 0.46 4.97
CA VAL A 49 9.68 -0.70 5.52
C VAL A 49 8.19 -0.46 5.30
N LEU A 50 7.54 -1.37 4.60
CA LEU A 50 6.10 -1.30 4.32
C LEU A 50 5.34 -2.24 5.25
N THR A 51 4.29 -1.74 5.87
CA THR A 51 3.32 -2.54 6.61
C THR A 51 1.91 -2.18 6.15
N HIS A 52 0.93 -3.04 6.43
CA HIS A 52 -0.46 -2.74 6.16
C HIS A 52 -1.39 -3.44 7.15
N GLY A 53 -2.61 -2.91 7.30
CA GLY A 53 -3.70 -3.64 7.95
C GLY A 53 -4.31 -4.68 7.00
N ASN A 54 -4.93 -5.73 7.55
CA ASN A 54 -5.52 -6.84 6.78
C ASN A 54 -6.99 -7.12 7.12
N GLY A 55 -7.67 -6.24 7.87
CA GLY A 55 -9.03 -6.46 8.37
C GLY A 55 -10.04 -6.94 7.31
N PRO A 56 -10.25 -6.19 6.21
CA PRO A 56 -11.15 -6.61 5.14
C PRO A 56 -10.73 -7.89 4.40
N GLN A 57 -9.44 -8.22 4.39
CA GLN A 57 -8.90 -9.38 3.67
C GLN A 57 -8.95 -10.67 4.50
N ALA A 58 -8.76 -10.54 5.81
CA ALA A 58 -8.75 -11.66 6.74
C ALA A 58 -10.14 -11.94 7.34
N GLY A 59 -10.99 -10.92 7.46
CA GLY A 59 -12.31 -11.00 8.08
C GLY A 59 -13.43 -11.47 7.14
N ALA A 60 -13.11 -12.36 6.19
CA ALA A 60 -14.10 -13.00 5.32
C ALA A 60 -15.28 -13.60 6.11
#